data_AF-A0A6A5FT02-F1
#
_entry.id   AF-A0A6A5FT02-F1
#
_cell.length_a   1.000
_cell.length_b   1.000
_cell.length_c   1.000
_cell.angle_alpha   90.00
_cell.angle_beta   90.00
_cell.angle_gamma   90.00
#
_symmetry.space_group_name_H-M   'P 1'
#
loop_
_entity.id
_entity.type
_entity.pdbx_description
1 polymer ?
#
loop_
_entity_poly.entity_id
_entity_poly.type
_entity_poly.pdbx_seq_one_letter_code
_entity_poly.pdbx_strand_id
1 'polypeptide(L)'
;MSYYLLKEEEIFDLHQKYCLVKGIIRTLMSCDRTDPKIEEMLKKHREYLVQLWQVMNMPTNMLKTPENREEVLKAYEAINDAEHIYTRLTSTSPSPSFGTLARLRNSLKNLFKKN
;
A
#
# COMPACT_ATOMS: atom_id res chain seq x y z
N MET A 1 1.38 -22.37 -18.84
CA MET A 1 1.79 -21.41 -17.80
C MET A 1 0.56 -21.05 -16.97
N SER A 2 0.61 -21.21 -15.65
CA SER A 2 -0.46 -20.70 -14.77
C SER A 2 -0.35 -19.18 -14.76
N TYR A 3 -1.28 -18.48 -15.39
CA TYR A 3 -1.33 -17.02 -15.36
C TYR A 3 -1.85 -16.60 -13.99
N TYR A 4 -0.94 -16.14 -13.12
CA TYR A 4 -1.33 -15.45 -11.90
C TYR A 4 -1.56 -13.97 -12.25
N LEU A 5 -2.68 -13.41 -11.79
CA LEU A 5 -3.01 -11.99 -11.97
C LEU A 5 -2.12 -11.09 -11.09
N LEU A 6 -1.81 -11.56 -9.89
CA LEU A 6 -0.74 -11.05 -9.02
C LEU A 6 0.12 -12.22 -8.53
N LYS A 7 1.42 -11.97 -8.35
CA LYS A 7 2.35 -12.86 -7.67
C LYS A 7 2.11 -12.84 -6.16
N GLU A 8 2.53 -13.89 -5.47
CA GLU A 8 2.46 -13.97 -4.00
C GLU A 8 3.16 -12.79 -3.32
N GLU A 9 4.30 -12.35 -3.87
CA GLU A 9 5.04 -11.18 -3.39
C GLU A 9 4.23 -9.89 -3.48
N GLU A 10 3.52 -9.69 -4.59
CA GLU A 10 2.71 -8.49 -4.85
C GLU A 10 1.47 -8.48 -3.92
N ILE A 11 0.87 -9.65 -3.70
CA ILE A 11 -0.23 -9.82 -2.73
C ILE A 11 0.26 -9.54 -1.31
N PHE A 12 1.41 -10.08 -0.92
CA PHE A 12 1.99 -9.85 0.40
C PHE A 12 2.29 -8.37 0.64
N ASP A 13 2.87 -7.68 -0.35
CA ASP A 13 3.17 -6.25 -0.28
C ASP A 13 1.89 -5.41 -0.09
N LEU A 14 0.84 -5.69 -0.87
CA LEU A 14 -0.47 -5.03 -0.74
C LEU A 14 -1.07 -5.24 0.67
N HIS A 15 -0.98 -6.45 1.22
CA HIS A 15 -1.44 -6.73 2.58
C HIS A 15 -0.66 -5.94 3.64
N GLN A 16 0.66 -5.84 3.53
CA GLN A 16 1.47 -5.05 4.45
C GLN A 16 1.08 -3.56 4.40
N LYS A 17 0.91 -3.01 3.20
CA LYS A 17 0.45 -1.63 2.99
C LYS A 17 -0.93 -1.40 3.60
N TYR A 18 -1.86 -2.31 3.37
CA TYR A 18 -3.21 -2.24 3.94
C TYR A 18 -3.19 -2.21 5.48
N CYS A 19 -2.42 -3.10 6.11
CA CYS A 19 -2.27 -3.14 7.56
C CYS A 19 -1.64 -1.85 8.12
N LEU A 20 -0.62 -1.32 7.44
CA LEU A 20 0.04 -0.09 7.85
C LEU A 20 -0.92 1.11 7.81
N VAL A 21 -1.61 1.30 6.68
CA VAL A 21 -2.56 2.41 6.50
C VAL A 21 -3.70 2.33 7.52
N LYS A 22 -4.22 1.12 7.78
CA LYS A 22 -5.22 0.89 8.83
C LYS A 22 -4.70 1.28 10.22
N GLY A 23 -3.44 0.99 10.51
CA GLY A 23 -2.75 1.43 11.72
C GLY A 23 -2.66 2.95 11.85
N ILE A 24 -2.27 3.64 10.77
CA ILE A 24 -2.19 5.11 10.72
C ILE A 24 -3.56 5.74 10.97
N ILE A 25 -4.62 5.26 10.29
CA ILE A 25 -5.99 5.76 10.49
C ILE A 25 -6.41 5.61 11.95
N ARG A 26 -6.10 4.47 12.57
CA ARG A 26 -6.43 4.23 13.99
C ARG A 26 -5.75 5.25 14.91
N THR A 27 -4.48 5.57 14.66
CA THR A 27 -3.74 6.59 15.40
C THR A 27 -4.35 7.98 15.18
N LEU A 28 -4.63 8.36 13.93
CA LEU A 28 -5.21 9.67 13.61
C LEU A 28 -6.61 9.85 14.21
N MET A 29 -7.41 8.79 14.29
CA MET A 29 -8.72 8.83 14.95
C MET A 29 -8.66 9.11 16.45
N SER A 30 -7.49 8.93 17.09
CA SER A 30 -7.28 9.27 18.50
C SER A 30 -6.83 10.73 18.71
N CYS A 31 -6.50 11.44 17.63
CA CYS A 31 -6.16 12.86 17.65
C CYS A 31 -7.40 13.75 17.67
N ASP A 32 -7.21 15.06 17.87
CA ASP A 32 -8.28 16.05 17.77
C ASP A 32 -8.84 16.12 16.35
N ARG A 33 -10.12 15.76 16.20
CA ARG A 33 -10.83 15.73 14.91
C ARG A 33 -11.32 17.10 14.44
N THR A 34 -11.18 18.13 15.28
CA THR A 34 -11.47 19.51 14.90
C THR A 34 -10.27 20.14 14.16
N ASP A 35 -9.08 19.54 14.23
CA ASP A 35 -7.92 19.96 13.45
C ASP A 35 -8.13 19.60 11.96
N PRO A 36 -8.21 20.60 11.06
CA PRO A 36 -8.41 20.35 9.63
C PRO A 36 -7.28 19.52 9.00
N LYS A 37 -6.06 19.55 9.55
CA LYS A 37 -4.95 18.72 9.07
C LYS A 37 -5.16 17.25 9.39
N ILE A 38 -5.67 16.94 10.59
CA ILE A 38 -5.98 15.56 11.00
C ILE A 38 -7.10 15.01 10.11
N GLU A 39 -8.15 15.79 9.86
CA GLU A 39 -9.27 15.36 9.01
C GLU A 39 -8.83 15.19 7.54
N GLU A 40 -7.98 16.07 7.00
CA GLU A 40 -7.40 15.92 5.66
C GLU A 40 -6.54 14.64 5.55
N MET A 41 -5.70 14.37 6.55
CA MET A 41 -4.91 13.14 6.58
C MET A 41 -5.79 11.90 6.68
N LEU A 42 -6.81 11.91 7.53
CA LEU A 42 -7.77 10.81 7.65
C LEU A 42 -8.46 10.54 6.32
N LYS A 43 -8.91 11.58 5.62
CA LYS A 43 -9.53 11.47 4.29
C LYS A 43 -8.58 10.79 3.31
N LYS A 44 -7.36 11.31 3.17
CA LYS A 44 -6.34 10.77 2.26
C LYS A 44 -6.02 9.29 2.54
N HIS A 45 -5.81 8.94 3.81
CA HIS A 45 -5.49 7.55 4.19
C HIS A 45 -6.67 6.60 3.97
N ARG A 46 -7.92 7.05 4.21
CA ARG A 46 -9.12 6.25 3.92
C ARG A 46 -9.29 6.01 2.42
N GLU A 47 -9.09 7.05 1.60
CA GLU A 47 -9.13 6.92 0.14
C GLU A 47 -8.08 5.91 -0.34
N TYR A 48 -6.85 5.99 0.17
CA TYR A 48 -5.80 5.03 -0.19
C TYR A 48 -6.10 3.60 0.29
N LEU A 49 -6.69 3.44 1.48
CA LEU A 49 -7.10 2.12 1.98
C LEU A 49 -8.16 1.46 1.07
N VAL A 50 -9.09 2.26 0.52
CA VAL A 50 -10.08 1.79 -0.45
C VAL A 50 -9.40 1.36 -1.75
N GLN A 51 -8.45 2.14 -2.27
CA GLN A 51 -7.70 1.79 -3.48
C GLN A 51 -6.92 0.48 -3.30
N LEU A 52 -6.21 0.32 -2.16
CA LEU A 52 -5.54 -0.92 -1.81
C LEU A 52 -6.50 -2.11 -1.80
N TRP A 53 -7.65 -1.96 -1.14
CA TRP A 53 -8.66 -3.01 -1.10
C TRP A 53 -9.19 -3.37 -2.50
N GLN A 54 -9.43 -2.39 -3.37
CA GLN A 54 -9.86 -2.63 -4.74
C GLN A 54 -8.84 -3.48 -5.50
N VAL A 55 -7.56 -3.10 -5.51
CA VAL A 55 -6.50 -3.84 -6.22
C VAL A 55 -6.34 -5.26 -5.67
N MET A 56 -6.42 -5.43 -4.35
CA MET A 56 -6.37 -6.76 -3.72
C MET A 56 -7.53 -7.67 -4.15
N ASN A 57 -8.69 -7.11 -4.48
CA ASN A 57 -9.89 -7.86 -4.87
C ASN A 57 -10.14 -7.87 -6.40
N MET A 58 -9.34 -7.19 -7.21
CA MET A 58 -9.46 -7.30 -8.67
C MET A 58 -9.28 -8.76 -9.15
N PRO A 59 -8.28 -9.53 -8.66
CA PRO A 59 -8.07 -10.90 -9.10
C PRO A 59 -9.23 -11.87 -8.84
N THR A 60 -10.09 -11.59 -7.85
CA THR A 60 -11.20 -12.50 -7.49
C THR A 60 -12.34 -12.46 -8.51
N ASN A 61 -12.41 -11.41 -9.34
CA ASN A 61 -13.49 -11.19 -10.30
C ASN A 61 -13.02 -11.29 -11.77
N MET A 62 -11.79 -11.74 -12.01
CA MET A 62 -11.16 -11.72 -13.34
C MET A 62 -10.70 -13.10 -13.79
N LEU A 63 -10.81 -13.33 -15.11
CA LEU A 63 -10.20 -14.49 -15.75
C LEU A 63 -8.68 -14.33 -15.81
N LYS A 64 -7.95 -15.44 -15.70
CA LYS A 64 -6.49 -15.50 -15.74
C LYS A 64 -5.96 -15.37 -17.17
N THR A 65 -6.04 -14.18 -17.75
CA THR A 65 -5.52 -13.86 -19.09
C THR A 65 -4.35 -12.87 -19.02
N PRO A 66 -3.48 -12.80 -20.05
CA PRO A 66 -2.40 -11.81 -20.12
C PRO A 66 -2.91 -10.36 -20.01
N GLU A 67 -4.04 -10.04 -20.63
CA GLU A 67 -4.63 -8.71 -20.65
C GLU A 67 -5.09 -8.29 -19.25
N ASN A 68 -5.82 -9.17 -18.56
CA ASN A 68 -6.25 -8.92 -17.18
C ASN A 68 -5.06 -8.84 -16.23
N ARG A 69 -4.00 -9.62 -16.48
CA ARG A 69 -2.75 -9.50 -15.70
C ARG A 69 -2.13 -8.11 -15.87
N GLU A 70 -2.09 -7.59 -17.09
CA GLU A 70 -1.54 -6.25 -17.36
C GLU A 70 -2.39 -5.16 -16.68
N GLU A 71 -3.71 -5.29 -16.70
CA GLU A 71 -4.62 -4.37 -16.00
C GLU A 71 -4.39 -4.38 -14.49
N VAL A 72 -4.33 -5.56 -13.89
CA VAL A 72 -4.09 -5.70 -12.44
C VAL A 72 -2.68 -5.22 -12.07
N LEU A 73 -1.67 -5.44 -12.91
CA LEU A 73 -0.31 -4.95 -12.69
C LEU A 73 -0.26 -3.42 -12.74
N LYS A 74 -0.93 -2.78 -13.71
CA LYS A 74 -1.04 -1.31 -13.77
C LYS A 74 -1.69 -0.75 -12.51
N ALA A 75 -2.74 -1.41 -12.01
CA ALA A 75 -3.39 -1.01 -10.77
C ALA A 75 -2.46 -1.14 -9.56
N TYR A 76 -1.67 -2.22 -9.49
CA TYR A 76 -0.63 -2.39 -8.47
C TYR A 76 0.48 -1.32 -8.56
N GLU A 77 0.95 -0.98 -9.76
CA GLU A 77 1.94 0.08 -9.96
C GLU A 77 1.40 1.45 -9.53
N ALA A 78 0.14 1.75 -9.84
CA ALA A 78 -0.51 2.98 -9.39
C ALA A 78 -0.57 3.10 -7.86
N ILE A 79 -0.77 1.99 -7.14
CA ILE A 79 -0.70 1.94 -5.67
C ILE A 79 0.70 2.32 -5.17
N ASN A 80 1.75 1.86 -5.85
CA ASN A 80 3.14 2.13 -5.47
C ASN A 80 3.52 3.60 -5.72
N ASP A 81 3.06 4.17 -6.83
CA ASP A 81 3.29 5.58 -7.13
C ASP A 81 2.58 6.50 -6.13
N ALA A 82 1.34 6.13 -5.78
CA ALA A 82 0.54 6.87 -4.81
C ALA A 82 1.07 6.72 -3.37
N GLU A 83 1.82 5.65 -3.06
CA GLU A 83 2.41 5.41 -1.73
C GLU A 83 3.21 6.61 -1.22
N HIS A 84 3.97 7.28 -2.10
CA HIS A 84 4.76 8.45 -1.75
C HIS A 84 3.93 9.65 -1.28
N ILE A 85 2.68 9.76 -1.76
CA ILE A 85 1.76 10.85 -1.43
C ILE A 85 1.20 10.63 -0.02
N TYR A 86 0.92 9.37 0.34
CA TYR A 86 0.28 9.02 1.61
C TYR A 86 1.27 8.79 2.75
N THR A 87 2.53 8.43 2.46
CA THR A 87 3.56 8.16 3.48
C THR A 87 4.48 9.34 3.81
N ARG A 88 4.63 10.35 2.94
CA ARG A 88 5.50 11.52 3.21
C ARG A 88 4.91 12.57 4.16
N LEU A 89 3.59 12.60 4.35
CA LEU A 89 2.96 13.65 5.16
C LEU A 89 3.12 13.48 6.68
N THR A 90 3.71 12.37 7.14
CA THR A 90 4.04 12.17 8.55
C THR A 90 5.42 12.72 8.95
N SER A 91 6.18 13.33 8.02
CA SER A 91 7.51 13.89 8.31
C SER A 91 7.52 15.43 8.31
N THR A 92 6.90 16.04 9.32
CA THR A 92 7.22 17.41 9.77
C THR A 92 8.20 17.42 10.95
N SER A 93 8.95 16.34 11.14
CA SER A 93 10.09 16.28 12.05
C SER A 93 11.27 15.62 11.32
N PRO A 94 12.50 16.18 11.37
CA PRO A 94 13.69 15.52 10.87
C PRO A 94 14.05 14.40 11.84
N SER A 95 13.35 13.26 11.74
CA SER A 95 13.67 12.04 12.46
C SER A 95 13.50 10.84 11.53
N PRO A 96 14.37 9.81 11.64
CA PRO A 96 14.69 8.91 10.54
C PRO A 96 13.65 7.79 10.36
N SER A 97 12.44 8.12 9.97
CA SER A 97 11.39 7.13 9.66
C SER A 97 11.44 6.59 8.22
N PHE A 98 12.31 7.15 7.38
CA PHE A 98 12.74 6.53 6.10
C PHE A 98 13.28 5.10 6.29
N GLY A 99 13.66 4.73 7.52
CA GLY A 99 14.24 3.44 7.83
C GLY A 99 13.27 2.26 7.84
N THR A 100 11.97 2.41 8.10
CA THR A 100 11.14 1.22 8.44
C THR A 100 10.58 0.53 7.19
N LEU A 101 10.06 1.28 6.22
CA LEU A 101 9.56 0.74 4.95
C LEU A 101 10.68 0.46 3.95
N ALA A 102 11.75 1.28 3.91
CA ALA A 102 12.94 0.95 3.13
C ALA A 102 13.62 -0.32 3.68
N ARG A 103 13.61 -0.54 5.01
CA ARG A 103 13.98 -1.83 5.59
C ARG A 103 13.01 -2.93 5.19
N LEU A 104 11.69 -2.70 5.16
CA LEU A 104 10.74 -3.72 4.72
C LEU A 104 10.98 -4.14 3.26
N ARG A 105 11.13 -3.17 2.34
CA ARG A 105 11.47 -3.39 0.93
C ARG A 105 12.82 -4.09 0.74
N ASN A 106 13.83 -3.72 1.52
CA ASN A 106 15.15 -4.38 1.48
C ASN A 106 15.12 -5.76 2.14
N SER A 107 14.30 -5.97 3.17
CA SER A 107 14.10 -7.26 3.83
C SER A 107 13.39 -8.24 2.89
N LEU A 108 12.36 -7.77 2.16
CA LEU A 108 11.69 -8.54 1.11
C LEU A 108 12.66 -8.89 -0.03
N LYS A 109 13.43 -7.92 -0.53
CA LYS A 109 14.47 -8.19 -1.54
C LYS A 109 15.52 -9.21 -1.10
N ASN A 110 15.84 -9.26 0.20
CA ASN A 110 16.84 -10.21 0.74
C ASN A 110 16.25 -11.60 1.04
N LEU A 111 14.95 -11.69 1.35
CA LEU A 111 14.24 -12.96 1.50
C LEU A 111 14.12 -13.71 0.17
N PHE A 112 13.89 -13.01 -0.94
CA PHE A 112 13.76 -13.62 -2.27
C PHE A 112 15.10 -13.80 -3.03
N LYS A 113 16.19 -13.19 -2.56
CA LYS A 113 17.55 -13.43 -3.11
C LYS A 113 18.19 -14.73 -2.65
N LYS A 114 17.56 -15.47 -1.72
CA LYS A 114 18.17 -16.63 -1.07
C LYS A 114 17.71 -18.00 -1.61
N ASN A 115 17.04 -18.03 -2.77
CA ASN A 115 16.75 -19.25 -3.52
C ASN A 115 17.50 -19.26 -4.85
#